data_AF-A0A4Z1AAB4-F1
#
_entry.id   AF-A0A4Z1AAB4-F1
#
_cell.length_a   1.000
_cell.length_b   1.000
_cell.length_c   1.000
_cell.angle_alpha   90.00
_cell.angle_beta   90.00
_cell.angle_gamma   90.00
#
_symmetry.space_group_name_H-M   'P 1'
#
loop_
_entity.id
_entity.type
_entity.pdbx_description
1 polymer ?
#
loop_
_entity_poly.entity_id
_entity_poly.type
_entity_poly.pdbx_seq_one_letter_code
_entity_poly.pdbx_strand_id
1 'polypeptide(L)'
;MKSDKKIAVIDFGGQYAHLIASRIRRLGAYTEILSNEEPLSLYESYAGIILSGGPSSVYESGAPLLPNGFFEISVPILGICYGHQLMMKTLGGEVVSANTKEYGPAILEIQNPKSPLSKSLSLKTKVWMSHGDEVVRLPNDFQVVAQSDHCRYAFVSHPSKKLFGIQFHPEVTHSEEGEILLRNFVELCGASSSWSISQFLEEQIQTLQKKVPEGKNVFLLVSGGVDSSVAYLLLAKALGKDRVKGLLVDTGFMRKNEVKDLMDNLHHVGFDLTIWDESEVFYKHLQNEFEPEKKRRIVGDLFLEAQGKATTSLGLDAEHWLLGQGTIYPDTIESGGTKHSHKIKTHHNRVPQIEALIREGKIVEPIADLYKDEVRDLGRKLGLPERWIERHPFPGPGLVVRMIASPKTTPPKIDFSLWKEKLPKAEIQILPILSVGVQGDQRSYAHCAVLSDFTSDWKELDGLSVEITNTRKEINRVVLAPGITHFEKEFFYTKLTLDKAHADILREADSIVNQILYDESIHNEIWQMPVVLVPVGLRENTYGVVLRPVESTEAMTANFYQMDRRILARITNELLELPQISLVMYDLTHKPPGTIEWE
;
A
#
# COMPACT_ATOMS: atom_id res chain seq x y z
N MET A 1 21.70 -14.77 -6.33
CA MET A 1 20.56 -15.71 -6.26
C MET A 1 20.68 -16.87 -7.25
N LYS A 2 21.48 -17.89 -6.89
CA LYS A 2 21.49 -19.18 -7.59
C LYS A 2 20.94 -20.26 -6.65
N SER A 3 19.65 -20.16 -6.33
CA SER A 3 18.92 -21.36 -6.00
C SER A 3 18.43 -21.96 -7.32
N ASP A 4 18.77 -23.23 -7.57
CA ASP A 4 18.28 -23.97 -8.74
C ASP A 4 16.77 -24.27 -8.64
N LYS A 5 16.09 -23.85 -7.56
CA LYS A 5 14.68 -24.14 -7.29
C LYS A 5 13.86 -22.87 -7.10
N LYS A 6 13.59 -22.19 -8.21
CA LYS A 6 12.71 -21.01 -8.28
C LYS A 6 11.31 -21.42 -8.72
N ILE A 7 10.29 -20.64 -8.34
CA ILE A 7 8.91 -20.79 -8.82
C ILE A 7 8.58 -19.63 -9.76
N ALA A 8 8.07 -19.92 -10.95
CA ALA A 8 7.59 -18.91 -11.88
C ALA A 8 6.13 -18.56 -11.58
N VAL A 9 5.78 -17.27 -11.62
CA VAL A 9 4.39 -16.81 -11.62
C VAL A 9 4.12 -16.16 -12.97
N ILE A 10 3.26 -16.76 -13.77
CA ILE A 10 2.89 -16.23 -15.09
C ILE A 10 1.75 -15.22 -14.90
N ASP A 11 2.00 -13.96 -15.28
CA ASP A 11 1.02 -12.89 -15.19
C ASP A 11 0.18 -12.79 -16.46
N PHE A 12 -1.15 -12.83 -16.29
CA PHE A 12 -2.12 -12.64 -17.36
C PHE A 12 -2.77 -11.24 -17.34
N GLY A 13 -2.17 -10.27 -16.65
CA GLY A 13 -2.68 -8.91 -16.50
C GLY A 13 -3.64 -8.73 -15.32
N GLY A 14 -3.62 -9.67 -14.36
CA GLY A 14 -4.43 -9.61 -13.15
C GLY A 14 -3.72 -8.90 -12.00
N GLN A 15 -4.48 -8.34 -11.05
CA GLN A 15 -3.92 -7.64 -9.89
C GLN A 15 -3.16 -8.54 -8.90
N TYR A 16 -3.29 -9.87 -9.03
CA TYR A 16 -2.84 -10.82 -8.01
C TYR A 16 -1.47 -11.46 -8.26
N ALA A 17 -0.85 -11.33 -9.43
CA ALA A 17 0.44 -11.97 -9.72
C ALA A 17 1.53 -11.58 -8.69
N HIS A 18 1.61 -10.30 -8.34
CA HIS A 18 2.53 -9.81 -7.31
C HIS A 18 2.17 -10.32 -5.91
N LEU A 19 0.87 -10.46 -5.60
CA LEU A 19 0.43 -10.99 -4.31
C LEU A 19 0.79 -12.47 -4.17
N ILE A 20 0.56 -13.27 -5.21
CA ILE A 20 0.96 -14.69 -5.28
C ILE A 20 2.47 -14.80 -5.06
N ALA A 21 3.27 -14.06 -5.84
CA ALA A 21 4.72 -14.08 -5.74
C ALA A 21 5.20 -13.71 -4.32
N SER A 22 4.65 -12.66 -3.72
CA SER A 22 4.95 -12.27 -2.34
C SER A 22 4.58 -13.35 -1.32
N ARG A 23 3.41 -13.99 -1.44
CA ARG A 23 2.99 -15.09 -0.53
C ARG A 23 3.92 -16.30 -0.62
N ILE A 24 4.33 -16.69 -1.82
CA ILE A 24 5.25 -17.81 -2.03
C ILE A 24 6.63 -17.52 -1.44
N ARG A 25 7.14 -16.28 -1.55
CA ARG A 25 8.40 -15.88 -0.91
C ARG A 25 8.35 -15.97 0.61
N ARG A 26 7.24 -15.57 1.24
CA ARG A 26 7.04 -15.74 2.70
C ARG A 26 7.07 -17.21 3.14
N LEU A 27 6.75 -18.13 2.23
CA LEU A 27 6.82 -19.57 2.46
C LEU A 27 8.22 -20.16 2.19
N GLY A 28 9.22 -19.32 1.94
CA GLY A 28 10.63 -19.72 1.80
C GLY A 28 11.05 -20.09 0.37
N ALA A 29 10.22 -19.80 -0.63
CA ALA A 29 10.54 -20.08 -2.04
C ALA A 29 10.72 -18.81 -2.87
N TYR A 30 11.84 -18.72 -3.60
CA TYR A 30 12.06 -17.58 -4.48
C TYR A 30 11.15 -17.61 -5.70
N THR A 31 10.65 -16.44 -6.07
CA THR A 31 9.76 -16.27 -7.22
C THR A 31 10.26 -15.25 -8.23
N GLU A 32 9.93 -15.50 -9.49
CA GLU A 32 10.06 -14.55 -10.60
C GLU A 32 8.71 -14.46 -11.32
N ILE A 33 8.29 -13.24 -11.67
CA ILE A 33 7.09 -13.03 -12.49
C ILE A 33 7.52 -13.06 -13.96
N LEU A 34 6.82 -13.86 -14.77
CA LEU A 34 7.12 -14.05 -16.19
C LEU A 34 5.95 -13.64 -17.08
N SER A 35 6.28 -13.24 -18.31
CA SER A 35 5.32 -13.13 -19.40
C SER A 35 4.77 -14.50 -19.77
N ASN A 36 3.54 -14.58 -20.29
CA ASN A 36 2.97 -15.81 -20.85
C ASN A 36 3.60 -16.21 -22.20
N GLU A 37 4.40 -15.33 -22.82
CA GLU A 37 5.01 -15.52 -24.14
C GLU A 37 6.43 -16.11 -24.09
N GLU A 38 6.95 -16.45 -22.90
CA GLU A 38 8.32 -16.98 -22.76
C GLU A 38 8.49 -18.37 -23.43
N PRO A 39 9.71 -18.74 -23.86
CA PRO A 39 9.95 -20.04 -24.48
C PRO A 39 9.79 -21.19 -23.48
N LEU A 40 9.35 -22.35 -23.98
CA LEU A 40 9.10 -23.55 -23.16
C LEU A 40 10.32 -23.96 -22.33
N SER A 41 11.53 -23.85 -22.91
CA SER A 41 12.79 -24.17 -22.24
C SER A 41 13.06 -23.30 -21.01
N LEU A 42 12.55 -22.06 -20.98
CA LEU A 42 12.66 -21.21 -19.80
C LEU A 42 11.74 -21.74 -18.69
N TYR A 43 10.48 -22.05 -19.00
CA TYR A 43 9.54 -22.61 -18.03
C TYR A 43 10.02 -23.94 -17.43
N GLU A 44 10.63 -24.81 -18.25
CA GLU A 44 11.21 -26.08 -17.80
C GLU A 44 12.37 -25.91 -16.81
N SER A 45 13.00 -24.73 -16.76
CA SER A 45 14.09 -24.45 -15.81
C SER A 45 13.61 -24.16 -14.37
N TYR A 46 12.30 -23.99 -14.17
CA TYR A 46 11.72 -23.72 -12.86
C TYR A 46 11.33 -25.00 -12.11
N ALA A 47 11.31 -24.92 -10.77
CA ALA A 47 10.87 -26.00 -9.91
C ALA A 47 9.34 -26.12 -9.81
N GLY A 48 8.61 -25.07 -10.18
CA GLY A 48 7.16 -24.99 -10.17
C GLY A 48 6.66 -23.77 -10.93
N ILE A 49 5.43 -23.81 -11.44
CA ILE A 49 4.81 -22.72 -12.17
C ILE A 49 3.40 -22.44 -11.62
N ILE A 50 3.08 -21.17 -11.41
CA ILE A 50 1.75 -20.72 -11.05
C ILE A 50 1.20 -19.87 -12.20
N LEU A 51 0.06 -20.27 -12.76
CA LEU A 51 -0.72 -19.50 -13.72
C LEU A 51 -1.67 -18.61 -12.93
N SER A 52 -1.45 -17.30 -12.95
CA SER A 52 -2.25 -16.35 -12.17
C SER A 52 -3.69 -16.18 -12.69
N GLY A 53 -4.50 -15.41 -11.96
CA GLY A 53 -5.78 -14.93 -12.44
C GLY A 53 -5.66 -13.79 -13.47
N GLY A 54 -6.75 -13.48 -14.15
CA GLY A 54 -6.84 -12.41 -15.13
C GLY A 54 -8.29 -11.92 -15.27
N PRO A 55 -8.51 -10.67 -15.71
CA PRO A 55 -9.85 -10.10 -15.83
C PRO A 55 -10.62 -10.59 -17.07
N SER A 56 -9.91 -11.14 -18.06
CA SER A 56 -10.46 -11.55 -19.35
C SER A 56 -11.14 -12.91 -19.33
N SER A 57 -12.09 -13.12 -20.23
CA SER A 57 -12.57 -14.46 -20.56
C SER A 57 -11.53 -15.23 -21.40
N VAL A 58 -11.44 -16.55 -21.20
CA VAL A 58 -10.55 -17.41 -22.02
C VAL A 58 -10.99 -17.49 -23.49
N TYR A 59 -12.20 -17.04 -23.86
CA TYR A 59 -12.71 -17.01 -25.23
C TYR A 59 -12.62 -15.64 -25.90
N GLU A 60 -12.19 -14.60 -25.19
CA GLU A 60 -12.00 -13.28 -25.79
C GLU A 60 -10.96 -13.33 -26.92
N SER A 61 -11.21 -12.54 -27.96
CA SER A 61 -10.24 -12.36 -29.05
C SER A 61 -8.98 -11.69 -28.51
N GLY A 62 -7.83 -12.35 -28.66
CA GLY A 62 -6.56 -11.88 -28.08
C GLY A 62 -6.31 -12.33 -26.64
N ALA A 63 -7.10 -13.27 -26.11
CA ALA A 63 -6.83 -13.92 -24.83
C ALA A 63 -5.38 -14.45 -24.78
N PRO A 64 -4.65 -14.26 -23.66
CA PRO A 64 -3.28 -14.74 -23.51
C PRO A 64 -3.12 -16.22 -23.85
N LEU A 65 -2.15 -16.53 -24.72
CA LEU A 65 -1.83 -17.90 -25.11
C LEU A 65 -0.57 -18.37 -24.37
N LEU A 66 -0.47 -19.69 -24.19
CA LEU A 66 0.74 -20.36 -23.72
C LEU A 66 1.41 -21.10 -24.89
N PRO A 67 2.73 -21.33 -24.84
CA PRO A 67 3.42 -22.12 -25.86
C PRO A 67 2.83 -23.53 -26.02
N ASN A 68 2.91 -24.08 -27.22
CA ASN A 68 2.52 -25.47 -27.47
C ASN A 68 3.35 -26.43 -26.59
N GLY A 69 2.69 -27.45 -26.04
CA GLY A 69 3.34 -28.43 -25.14
C GLY A 69 3.52 -27.93 -23.70
N PHE A 70 3.03 -26.74 -23.33
CA PHE A 70 3.20 -26.19 -21.98
C PHE A 70 2.75 -27.12 -20.86
N PHE A 71 1.63 -27.82 -21.01
CA PHE A 71 1.11 -28.78 -20.01
C PHE A 71 1.69 -30.20 -20.14
N GLU A 72 2.69 -30.39 -21.00
CA GLU A 72 3.42 -31.66 -21.18
C GLU A 72 4.73 -31.69 -20.40
N ILE A 73 5.20 -30.55 -19.92
CA ILE A 73 6.41 -30.45 -19.09
C ILE A 73 6.24 -31.18 -17.76
N SER A 74 7.35 -31.62 -17.18
CA SER A 74 7.36 -32.39 -15.92
C SER A 74 7.22 -31.55 -14.65
N VAL A 75 7.23 -30.22 -14.80
CA VAL A 75 7.19 -29.23 -13.72
C VAL A 75 5.77 -29.19 -13.10
N PRO A 76 5.62 -29.09 -11.77
CA PRO A 76 4.32 -28.85 -11.13
C PRO A 76 3.69 -27.53 -11.60
N ILE A 77 2.41 -27.56 -11.98
CA ILE A 77 1.67 -26.36 -12.42
C ILE A 77 0.41 -26.19 -11.59
N LEU A 78 0.23 -25.00 -11.01
CA LEU A 78 -1.01 -24.57 -10.34
C LEU A 78 -1.67 -23.46 -11.14
N GLY A 79 -2.89 -23.67 -11.63
CA GLY A 79 -3.72 -22.63 -12.24
C GLY A 79 -4.70 -22.02 -11.25
N ILE A 80 -4.74 -20.69 -11.17
CA ILE A 80 -5.62 -19.93 -10.27
C ILE A 80 -6.61 -19.11 -11.10
N CYS A 81 -7.90 -19.27 -10.85
CA CYS A 81 -8.99 -18.59 -11.55
C CYS A 81 -8.85 -18.67 -13.08
N TYR A 82 -8.43 -17.59 -13.76
CA TYR A 82 -8.15 -17.61 -15.20
C TYR A 82 -7.14 -18.69 -15.60
N GLY A 83 -6.05 -18.86 -14.84
CA GLY A 83 -5.06 -19.92 -15.09
C GLY A 83 -5.65 -21.33 -14.99
N HIS A 84 -6.63 -21.54 -14.12
CA HIS A 84 -7.39 -22.79 -14.03
C HIS A 84 -8.27 -23.00 -15.27
N GLN A 85 -9.01 -21.97 -15.68
CA GLN A 85 -9.88 -22.02 -16.86
C GLN A 85 -9.09 -22.27 -18.14
N LEU A 86 -7.95 -21.58 -18.30
CA LEU A 86 -7.04 -21.74 -19.43
C LEU A 86 -6.51 -23.17 -19.48
N MET A 87 -6.06 -23.72 -18.34
CA MET A 87 -5.60 -25.11 -18.25
C MET A 87 -6.69 -26.10 -18.66
N MET A 88 -7.91 -25.95 -18.12
CA MET A 88 -9.01 -26.87 -18.44
C MET A 88 -9.40 -26.80 -19.91
N LYS A 89 -9.50 -25.59 -20.49
CA LYS A 89 -9.81 -25.39 -21.91
C LYS A 89 -8.74 -25.98 -22.81
N THR A 90 -7.47 -25.70 -22.57
CA THR A 90 -6.35 -26.18 -23.40
C THR A 90 -6.25 -27.71 -23.41
N LEU A 91 -6.64 -28.36 -22.31
CA LEU A 91 -6.62 -29.82 -22.18
C LEU A 91 -7.91 -30.50 -22.66
N GLY A 92 -8.84 -29.78 -23.30
CA GLY A 92 -10.06 -30.34 -23.91
C GLY A 92 -11.32 -30.32 -23.03
N GLY A 93 -11.26 -29.64 -21.88
CA GLY A 93 -12.41 -29.31 -21.06
C GLY A 93 -13.30 -28.24 -21.71
N GLU A 94 -14.36 -27.86 -21.00
CA GLU A 94 -15.33 -26.85 -21.44
C GLU A 94 -15.49 -25.77 -20.37
N VAL A 95 -15.33 -24.52 -20.79
CA VAL A 95 -15.53 -23.32 -19.96
C VAL A 95 -16.70 -22.54 -20.55
N VAL A 96 -17.56 -22.00 -19.70
CA VAL A 96 -18.69 -21.16 -20.12
C VAL A 96 -18.72 -19.91 -19.26
N SER A 97 -19.36 -18.85 -19.76
CA SER A 97 -19.74 -17.72 -18.90
C SER A 97 -20.73 -18.23 -17.86
N ALA A 98 -20.43 -18.04 -16.57
CA ALA A 98 -21.29 -18.47 -15.49
C ALA A 98 -22.62 -17.68 -15.52
N ASN A 99 -23.73 -18.33 -15.18
CA ASN A 99 -25.05 -17.68 -15.09
C ASN A 99 -25.12 -16.68 -13.92
N THR A 100 -24.36 -16.92 -12.86
CA THR A 100 -24.18 -16.05 -11.71
C THR A 100 -22.69 -15.84 -11.50
N LYS A 101 -22.23 -14.60 -11.58
CA LYS A 101 -20.83 -14.26 -11.27
C LYS A 101 -20.63 -14.35 -9.76
N GLU A 102 -19.70 -15.18 -9.32
CA GLU A 102 -19.39 -15.36 -7.90
C GLU A 102 -18.17 -14.49 -7.55
N TYR A 103 -18.44 -13.38 -6.87
CA TYR A 103 -17.43 -12.48 -6.33
C TYR A 103 -17.64 -12.38 -4.83
N GLY A 104 -16.74 -12.97 -4.04
CA GLY A 104 -16.80 -12.88 -2.59
C GLY A 104 -16.52 -14.20 -1.87
N PRO A 105 -16.84 -14.26 -0.57
CA PRO A 105 -16.55 -15.42 0.26
C PRO A 105 -17.48 -16.58 -0.06
N ALA A 106 -16.91 -17.78 -0.18
CA ALA A 106 -17.63 -19.04 -0.37
C ALA A 106 -17.09 -20.12 0.57
N ILE A 107 -17.91 -21.14 0.85
CA ILE A 107 -17.46 -22.34 1.58
C ILE A 107 -17.03 -23.39 0.55
N LEU A 108 -15.77 -23.81 0.66
CA LEU A 108 -15.18 -24.87 -0.13
C LEU A 108 -15.29 -26.19 0.64
N GLU A 109 -15.91 -27.21 0.03
CA GLU A 109 -16.04 -28.56 0.58
C GLU A 109 -15.01 -29.50 -0.07
N ILE A 110 -14.05 -29.98 0.73
CA ILE A 110 -12.97 -30.85 0.26
C ILE A 110 -13.48 -32.30 0.14
N GLN A 111 -13.55 -32.79 -1.10
CA GLN A 111 -13.96 -34.16 -1.43
C GLN A 111 -12.78 -35.14 -1.42
N ASN A 112 -11.58 -34.66 -1.76
CA ASN A 112 -10.37 -35.47 -1.78
C ASN A 112 -9.27 -34.86 -0.92
N PRO A 113 -9.22 -35.12 0.40
CA PRO A 113 -8.19 -34.60 1.30
C PRO A 113 -6.81 -35.24 1.11
N LYS A 114 -6.69 -36.25 0.23
CA LYS A 114 -5.43 -36.92 -0.10
C LYS A 114 -4.71 -36.29 -1.29
N SER A 115 -5.34 -35.35 -2.00
CA SER A 115 -4.68 -34.64 -3.09
C SER A 115 -3.48 -33.84 -2.54
N PRO A 116 -2.33 -33.77 -3.25
CA PRO A 116 -1.13 -33.13 -2.74
C PRO A 116 -1.33 -31.71 -2.17
N LEU A 117 -2.19 -30.89 -2.80
CA LEU A 117 -2.40 -29.51 -2.34
C LEU A 117 -3.56 -29.34 -1.34
N SER A 118 -4.43 -30.34 -1.16
CA SER A 118 -5.50 -30.32 -0.15
C SER A 118 -5.08 -30.95 1.18
N LYS A 119 -3.84 -31.45 1.27
CA LYS A 119 -3.30 -32.00 2.51
C LYS A 119 -3.36 -30.96 3.62
N SER A 120 -3.88 -31.36 4.79
CA SER A 120 -4.01 -30.49 5.98
C SER A 120 -5.01 -29.34 5.85
N LEU A 121 -5.81 -29.26 4.77
CA LEU A 121 -6.99 -28.40 4.73
C LEU A 121 -8.13 -29.01 5.53
N SER A 122 -8.95 -28.15 6.14
CA SER A 122 -10.19 -28.55 6.76
C SER A 122 -11.17 -29.07 5.71
N LEU A 123 -12.06 -30.00 6.07
CA LEU A 123 -13.07 -30.54 5.14
C LEU A 123 -14.03 -29.47 4.61
N LYS A 124 -14.20 -28.38 5.37
CA LYS A 124 -14.89 -27.16 4.96
C LYS A 124 -14.01 -25.98 5.32
N THR A 125 -13.77 -25.08 4.37
CA THR A 125 -12.93 -23.90 4.58
C THR A 125 -13.47 -22.72 3.78
N LYS A 126 -13.26 -21.50 4.28
CA LYS A 126 -13.72 -20.28 3.61
C LYS A 126 -12.67 -19.84 2.58
N VAL A 127 -13.12 -19.57 1.36
CA VAL A 127 -12.27 -19.12 0.25
C VAL A 127 -12.85 -17.88 -0.42
N TRP A 128 -12.01 -17.15 -1.14
CA TRP A 128 -12.40 -16.00 -1.94
C TRP A 128 -12.57 -16.36 -3.42
N MET A 129 -13.82 -16.35 -3.89
CA MET A 129 -14.16 -16.53 -5.30
C MET A 129 -14.12 -15.19 -6.03
N SER A 130 -13.64 -15.19 -7.27
CA SER A 130 -13.66 -14.01 -8.13
C SER A 130 -13.65 -14.41 -9.59
N HIS A 131 -14.79 -14.88 -10.10
CA HIS A 131 -14.87 -15.35 -11.49
C HIS A 131 -16.20 -15.01 -12.18
N GLY A 132 -16.09 -14.72 -13.49
CA GLY A 132 -17.24 -14.55 -14.39
C GLY A 132 -17.49 -15.77 -15.29
N ASP A 133 -16.44 -16.55 -15.54
CA ASP A 133 -16.49 -17.81 -16.27
C ASP A 133 -16.33 -18.98 -15.30
N GLU A 134 -16.81 -20.15 -15.68
CA GLU A 134 -16.66 -21.38 -14.92
C GLU A 134 -16.39 -22.57 -15.84
N VAL A 135 -15.65 -23.56 -15.32
CA VAL A 135 -15.51 -24.85 -15.99
C VAL A 135 -16.80 -25.62 -15.79
N VAL A 136 -17.33 -26.24 -16.84
CA VAL A 136 -18.54 -27.11 -16.77
C VAL A 136 -18.24 -28.55 -17.15
N ARG A 137 -17.12 -28.80 -17.84
CA ARG A 137 -16.64 -30.13 -18.17
C ARG A 137 -15.13 -30.22 -17.99
N LEU A 138 -14.69 -31.21 -17.22
CA LEU A 138 -13.27 -31.51 -17.07
C LEU A 138 -12.72 -32.29 -18.27
N PRO A 139 -11.42 -32.16 -18.57
CA PRO A 139 -10.70 -33.16 -19.35
C PRO A 139 -10.82 -34.55 -18.68
N ASN A 140 -10.81 -35.62 -19.48
CA ASN A 140 -11.11 -36.99 -19.01
C ASN A 140 -10.25 -37.47 -17.82
N ASP A 141 -9.03 -36.97 -17.69
CA ASP A 141 -8.07 -37.44 -16.69
C ASP A 141 -8.04 -36.58 -15.41
N PHE A 142 -8.84 -35.50 -15.32
CA PHE A 142 -8.90 -34.67 -14.12
C PHE A 142 -9.95 -35.17 -13.12
N GLN A 143 -9.65 -34.98 -11.83
CA GLN A 143 -10.53 -35.33 -10.73
C GLN A 143 -10.90 -34.10 -9.91
N VAL A 144 -12.12 -34.09 -9.38
CA VAL A 144 -12.57 -33.07 -8.44
C VAL A 144 -11.93 -33.30 -7.08
N VAL A 145 -11.31 -32.26 -6.54
CA VAL A 145 -10.72 -32.24 -5.20
C VAL A 145 -11.64 -31.52 -4.23
N ALA A 146 -12.28 -30.44 -4.67
CA ALA A 146 -13.24 -29.69 -3.87
C ALA A 146 -14.26 -28.93 -4.74
N GLN A 147 -15.41 -28.60 -4.13
CA GLN A 147 -16.52 -27.87 -4.75
C GLN A 147 -17.05 -26.78 -3.81
N SER A 148 -17.78 -25.80 -4.33
CA SER A 148 -18.65 -24.89 -3.56
C SER A 148 -20.12 -25.07 -3.96
N ASP A 149 -21.02 -24.35 -3.30
CA ASP A 149 -22.46 -24.36 -3.62
C ASP A 149 -22.75 -23.97 -5.08
N HIS A 150 -21.93 -23.08 -5.65
CA HIS A 150 -22.12 -22.52 -6.98
C HIS A 150 -21.03 -22.93 -7.99
N CYS A 151 -19.94 -23.57 -7.55
CA CYS A 151 -18.86 -24.00 -8.43
C CYS A 151 -18.48 -25.48 -8.17
N ARG A 152 -18.91 -26.38 -9.06
CA ARG A 152 -18.64 -27.82 -8.94
C ARG A 152 -17.15 -28.18 -9.05
N TYR A 153 -16.39 -27.43 -9.85
CA TYR A 153 -14.98 -27.72 -10.13
C TYR A 153 -14.05 -26.69 -9.49
N ALA A 154 -14.39 -26.26 -8.27
CA ALA A 154 -13.66 -25.22 -7.55
C ALA A 154 -12.18 -25.58 -7.27
N PHE A 155 -11.86 -26.86 -7.11
CA PHE A 155 -10.49 -27.38 -7.07
C PHE A 155 -10.45 -28.73 -7.78
N VAL A 156 -9.56 -28.85 -8.77
CA VAL A 156 -9.30 -30.07 -9.54
C VAL A 156 -7.82 -30.44 -9.56
N SER A 157 -7.52 -31.72 -9.74
CA SER A 157 -6.15 -32.21 -9.89
C SER A 157 -6.07 -33.34 -10.89
N HIS A 158 -4.95 -33.42 -11.60
CA HIS A 158 -4.60 -34.58 -12.41
C HIS A 158 -3.91 -35.64 -11.50
N PRO A 159 -4.26 -36.93 -11.58
CA PRO A 159 -3.74 -37.95 -10.67
C PRO A 159 -2.29 -38.38 -10.97
N SER A 160 -1.89 -38.43 -12.25
CA SER A 160 -0.53 -38.81 -12.67
C SER A 160 0.39 -37.63 -13.02
N LYS A 161 -0.14 -36.55 -13.58
CA LYS A 161 0.59 -35.30 -13.85
C LYS A 161 0.47 -34.36 -12.65
N LYS A 162 1.48 -33.56 -12.38
CA LYS A 162 1.48 -32.56 -11.29
C LYS A 162 0.73 -31.28 -11.70
N LEU A 163 -0.49 -31.41 -12.20
CA LEU A 163 -1.34 -30.32 -12.67
C LEU A 163 -2.51 -30.10 -11.70
N PHE A 164 -2.68 -28.87 -11.24
CA PHE A 164 -3.69 -28.47 -10.29
C PHE A 164 -4.40 -27.22 -10.78
N GLY A 165 -5.71 -27.15 -10.60
CA GLY A 165 -6.49 -25.97 -10.96
C GLY A 165 -7.47 -25.59 -9.86
N ILE A 166 -7.52 -24.33 -9.49
CA ILE A 166 -8.43 -23.79 -8.49
C ILE A 166 -9.17 -22.57 -9.02
N GLN A 167 -10.44 -22.44 -8.67
CA GLN A 167 -11.31 -21.34 -9.13
C GLN A 167 -11.34 -20.16 -8.14
N PHE A 168 -10.75 -20.32 -6.95
CA PHE A 168 -10.63 -19.32 -5.89
C PHE A 168 -9.20 -18.77 -5.77
N HIS A 169 -9.02 -17.68 -5.03
CA HIS A 169 -7.74 -17.02 -4.80
C HIS A 169 -7.15 -17.39 -3.43
N PRO A 170 -6.19 -18.33 -3.32
CA PRO A 170 -5.57 -18.69 -2.05
C PRO A 170 -4.60 -17.62 -1.50
N GLU A 171 -4.19 -16.66 -2.33
CA GLU A 171 -3.22 -15.62 -1.99
C GLU A 171 -3.81 -14.47 -1.15
N VAL A 172 -5.13 -14.30 -1.16
CA VAL A 172 -5.83 -13.25 -0.42
C VAL A 172 -6.15 -13.68 1.01
N THR A 173 -6.14 -12.73 1.94
CA THR A 173 -6.40 -12.97 3.37
C THR A 173 -7.81 -13.48 3.67
N HIS A 174 -8.76 -13.26 2.76
CA HIS A 174 -10.12 -13.76 2.87
C HIS A 174 -10.23 -15.29 2.71
N SER A 175 -9.20 -15.93 2.13
CA SER A 175 -9.09 -17.39 2.04
C SER A 175 -8.36 -17.91 3.27
N GLU A 176 -9.11 -18.37 4.28
CA GLU A 176 -8.60 -18.65 5.64
C GLU A 176 -7.45 -19.67 5.67
N GLU A 177 -7.52 -20.70 4.83
CA GLU A 177 -6.50 -21.75 4.71
C GLU A 177 -5.72 -21.68 3.39
N GLY A 178 -5.78 -20.56 2.67
CA GLY A 178 -5.09 -20.37 1.38
C GLY A 178 -3.56 -20.53 1.49
N GLU A 179 -2.97 -20.08 2.60
CA GLU A 179 -1.54 -20.24 2.87
C GLU A 179 -1.12 -21.71 3.00
N ILE A 180 -1.97 -22.58 3.54
CA ILE A 180 -1.70 -24.01 3.65
C ILE A 180 -1.60 -24.63 2.25
N LEU A 181 -2.54 -24.28 1.35
CA LEU A 181 -2.53 -24.74 -0.03
C LEU A 181 -1.25 -24.30 -0.77
N LEU A 182 -0.88 -23.01 -0.64
CA LEU A 182 0.34 -22.48 -1.26
C LEU A 182 1.60 -23.14 -0.67
N ARG A 183 1.64 -23.40 0.64
CA ARG A 183 2.74 -24.13 1.30
C ARG A 183 2.89 -25.54 0.73
N ASN A 184 1.79 -26.26 0.58
CA ASN A 184 1.80 -27.59 -0.04
C ASN A 184 2.35 -27.55 -1.47
N PHE A 185 2.03 -26.49 -2.24
CA PHE A 185 2.56 -26.32 -3.59
C PHE A 185 4.07 -26.06 -3.58
N VAL A 186 4.55 -25.19 -2.70
CA VAL A 186 5.99 -24.90 -2.50
C VAL A 186 6.76 -26.16 -2.11
N GLU A 187 6.22 -26.96 -1.19
CA GLU A 187 6.80 -28.24 -0.77
C GLU A 187 6.82 -29.26 -1.92
N LEU A 188 5.74 -29.34 -2.71
CA LEU A 188 5.66 -30.21 -3.89
C LEU A 188 6.73 -29.87 -4.95
N CYS A 189 7.04 -28.57 -5.10
CA CYS A 189 8.11 -28.07 -5.96
C CYS A 189 9.51 -28.32 -5.35
N GLY A 190 9.58 -28.68 -4.07
CA GLY A 190 10.83 -28.84 -3.33
C GLY A 190 11.59 -27.53 -3.14
N ALA A 191 10.88 -26.40 -3.12
CA ALA A 191 11.44 -25.04 -3.16
C ALA A 191 11.43 -24.32 -1.79
N SER A 192 10.95 -24.95 -0.70
CA SER A 192 10.71 -24.29 0.61
C SER A 192 11.93 -23.66 1.31
N SER A 193 13.14 -23.84 0.78
CA SER A 193 14.39 -23.28 1.33
C SER A 193 15.19 -22.51 0.27
N SER A 194 14.56 -22.16 -0.86
CA SER A 194 15.24 -21.42 -1.92
C SER A 194 15.34 -19.92 -1.67
N TRP A 195 14.67 -19.43 -0.62
CA TRP A 195 14.64 -18.01 -0.28
C TRP A 195 14.65 -17.77 1.23
N SER A 196 15.51 -16.86 1.65
CA SER A 196 15.41 -16.22 2.96
C SER A 196 16.07 -14.84 2.91
N ILE A 197 15.56 -13.91 3.72
CA ILE A 197 16.13 -12.56 3.83
C ILE A 197 17.56 -12.56 4.35
N SER A 198 17.92 -13.53 5.21
CA SER A 198 19.29 -13.67 5.70
C SER A 198 20.26 -14.02 4.58
N GLN A 199 19.90 -14.99 3.72
CA GLN A 199 20.70 -15.36 2.56
C GLN A 199 20.76 -14.21 1.55
N PHE A 200 19.63 -13.54 1.29
CA PHE A 200 19.60 -12.36 0.43
C PHE A 200 20.58 -11.29 0.91
N LEU A 201 20.58 -10.95 2.20
CA LEU A 201 21.47 -9.95 2.78
C LEU A 201 22.95 -10.28 2.50
N GLU A 202 23.37 -11.53 2.76
CA GLU A 202 24.75 -11.96 2.53
C GLU A 202 25.15 -11.90 1.05
N GLU A 203 24.29 -12.42 0.16
CA GLU A 203 24.54 -12.40 -1.28
C GLU A 203 24.55 -10.98 -1.86
N GLN A 204 23.65 -10.12 -1.39
CA GLN A 204 23.57 -8.74 -1.86
C GLN A 204 24.74 -7.90 -1.41
N ILE A 205 25.26 -8.10 -0.19
CA ILE A 205 26.51 -7.44 0.24
C ILE A 205 27.64 -7.75 -0.75
N GLN A 206 27.84 -9.02 -1.10
CA GLN A 206 28.87 -9.41 -2.06
C GLN A 206 28.60 -8.86 -3.46
N THR A 207 27.33 -8.82 -3.87
CA THR A 207 26.92 -8.27 -5.17
C THR A 207 27.21 -6.77 -5.26
N LEU A 208 26.87 -6.01 -4.21
CA LEU A 208 27.11 -4.57 -4.14
C LEU A 208 28.60 -4.24 -4.12
N GLN A 209 29.41 -5.00 -3.37
CA GLN A 209 30.87 -4.86 -3.34
C GLN A 209 31.51 -5.07 -4.73
N LYS A 210 30.96 -5.98 -5.55
CA LYS A 210 31.43 -6.22 -6.93
C LYS A 210 30.89 -5.18 -7.92
N LYS A 211 29.65 -4.74 -7.74
CA LYS A 211 28.95 -3.82 -8.65
C LYS A 211 29.45 -2.38 -8.51
N VAL A 212 29.79 -1.93 -7.30
CA VAL A 212 30.25 -0.56 -7.04
C VAL A 212 31.78 -0.50 -7.13
N PRO A 213 32.36 0.21 -8.12
CA PRO A 213 33.82 0.27 -8.31
C PRO A 213 34.53 0.82 -7.06
N GLU A 214 35.73 0.30 -6.73
CA GLU A 214 36.47 0.66 -5.51
C GLU A 214 36.74 2.17 -5.33
N GLY A 215 36.85 2.93 -6.42
CA GLY A 215 37.05 4.40 -6.40
C GLY A 215 35.77 5.24 -6.40
N LYS A 216 34.59 4.61 -6.39
CA LYS A 216 33.29 5.31 -6.38
C LYS A 216 32.65 5.25 -5.01
N ASN A 217 32.03 6.34 -4.58
CA ASN A 217 31.19 6.40 -3.39
C ASN A 217 29.72 6.35 -3.77
N VAL A 218 28.83 6.12 -2.80
CA VAL A 218 27.38 6.11 -3.01
C VAL A 218 26.74 7.11 -2.05
N PHE A 219 25.88 7.98 -2.57
CA PHE A 219 25.02 8.79 -1.71
C PHE A 219 23.56 8.44 -1.93
N LEU A 220 22.74 8.54 -0.89
CA LEU A 220 21.32 8.22 -0.96
C LEU A 220 20.51 9.29 -0.23
N LEU A 221 19.40 9.72 -0.84
CA LEU A 221 18.41 10.55 -0.17
C LEU A 221 17.56 9.71 0.79
N VAL A 222 17.76 9.89 2.08
CA VAL A 222 17.04 9.16 3.13
C VAL A 222 15.83 10.00 3.54
N SER A 223 14.66 9.70 2.99
CA SER A 223 13.41 10.41 3.26
C SER A 223 12.79 10.14 4.65
N GLY A 224 13.36 9.20 5.41
CA GLY A 224 12.77 8.68 6.65
C GLY A 224 11.72 7.58 6.44
N GLY A 225 11.42 7.22 5.19
CA GLY A 225 10.68 5.99 4.88
C GLY A 225 11.50 4.74 5.20
N VAL A 226 10.81 3.61 5.41
CA VAL A 226 11.46 2.32 5.67
C VAL A 226 12.38 1.92 4.52
N ASP A 227 11.93 2.07 3.27
CA ASP A 227 12.67 1.62 2.09
C ASP A 227 13.99 2.37 1.91
N SER A 228 13.97 3.71 2.01
CA SER A 228 15.18 4.53 1.90
C SER A 228 16.14 4.31 3.07
N SER A 229 15.62 4.09 4.28
CA SER A 229 16.44 3.77 5.46
C SER A 229 17.13 2.41 5.32
N VAL A 230 16.39 1.38 4.89
CA VAL A 230 16.92 0.02 4.69
C VAL A 230 17.92 -0.03 3.54
N ALA A 231 17.63 0.66 2.43
CA ALA A 231 18.56 0.78 1.30
C ALA A 231 19.88 1.45 1.70
N TYR A 232 19.81 2.55 2.47
CA TYR A 232 20.99 3.22 3.02
C TYR A 232 21.81 2.29 3.90
N LEU A 233 21.18 1.61 4.87
CA LEU A 233 21.86 0.70 5.78
C LEU A 233 22.49 -0.50 5.06
N LEU A 234 21.82 -1.06 4.05
CA LEU A 234 22.37 -2.16 3.26
C LEU A 234 23.61 -1.71 2.48
N LEU A 235 23.57 -0.53 1.84
CA LEU A 235 24.73 0.05 1.15
C LEU A 235 25.88 0.30 2.13
N ALA A 236 25.58 0.95 3.25
CA ALA A 236 26.58 1.32 4.24
C ALA A 236 27.23 0.08 4.89
N LYS A 237 26.46 -0.98 5.13
CA LYS A 237 26.95 -2.29 5.58
C LYS A 237 27.80 -3.00 4.52
N ALA A 238 27.44 -2.88 3.24
CA ALA A 238 28.15 -3.55 2.15
C ALA A 238 29.47 -2.87 1.78
N LEU A 239 29.48 -1.53 1.69
CA LEU A 239 30.60 -0.75 1.15
C LEU A 239 31.45 -0.08 2.23
N GLY A 240 30.94 0.00 3.46
CA GLY A 240 31.56 0.72 4.58
C GLY A 240 31.06 2.17 4.70
N LYS A 241 31.04 2.66 5.94
CA LYS A 241 30.53 3.99 6.30
C LYS A 241 31.23 5.16 5.59
N ASP A 242 32.51 5.01 5.27
CA ASP A 242 33.29 6.10 4.65
C ASP A 242 32.98 6.27 3.15
N ARG A 243 32.40 5.24 2.52
CA ARG A 243 32.03 5.24 1.10
C ARG A 243 30.55 5.51 0.86
N VAL A 244 29.74 5.62 1.92
CA VAL A 244 28.29 5.78 1.80
C VAL A 244 27.81 6.98 2.59
N LYS A 245 27.15 7.92 1.90
CA LYS A 245 26.61 9.14 2.52
C LYS A 245 25.09 9.17 2.45
N GLY A 246 24.45 9.17 3.61
CA GLY A 246 23.01 9.43 3.73
C GLY A 246 22.76 10.92 3.82
N LEU A 247 21.81 11.43 3.04
CA LEU A 247 21.38 12.82 3.05
C LEU A 247 19.87 12.89 3.28
N LEU A 248 19.42 13.60 4.29
CA LEU A 248 18.01 13.94 4.50
C LEU A 248 17.82 15.44 4.29
N VAL A 249 16.87 15.79 3.41
CA VAL A 249 16.42 17.18 3.25
C VAL A 249 15.25 17.38 4.20
N ASP A 250 15.44 18.19 5.24
CA ASP A 250 14.37 18.55 6.16
C ASP A 250 13.58 19.73 5.57
N THR A 251 12.32 19.44 5.21
CA THR A 251 11.41 20.42 4.62
C THR A 251 10.72 21.30 5.67
N GLY A 252 10.91 21.01 6.97
CA GLY A 252 10.14 21.65 8.02
C GLY A 252 8.69 21.19 8.10
N PHE A 253 8.28 20.16 7.36
CA PHE A 253 6.93 19.57 7.43
C PHE A 253 6.96 18.07 7.78
N MET A 254 8.00 17.62 8.48
CA MET A 254 8.11 16.29 9.08
C MET A 254 7.34 16.20 10.41
N ARG A 255 7.06 14.98 10.89
CA ARG A 255 6.42 14.76 12.21
C ARG A 255 7.33 15.15 13.37
N LYS A 256 6.75 15.26 14.56
CA LYS A 256 7.48 15.60 15.79
C LYS A 256 8.64 14.63 15.99
N ASN A 257 9.84 15.17 16.21
CA ASN A 257 11.08 14.41 16.44
C ASN A 257 11.49 13.42 15.33
N GLU A 258 10.80 13.37 14.19
CA GLU A 258 11.02 12.32 13.19
C GLU A 258 12.44 12.30 12.63
N VAL A 259 13.01 13.48 12.37
CA VAL A 259 14.39 13.61 11.89
C VAL A 259 15.37 13.15 12.98
N LYS A 260 15.14 13.55 14.23
CA LYS A 260 15.97 13.15 15.37
C LYS A 260 15.90 11.64 15.60
N ASP A 261 14.71 11.07 15.63
CA ASP A 261 14.50 9.63 15.85
C ASP A 261 15.17 8.81 14.74
N LEU A 262 15.10 9.26 13.48
CA LEU A 262 15.85 8.62 12.38
C LEU A 262 17.35 8.67 12.62
N MET A 263 17.90 9.83 13.00
CA MET A 263 19.32 9.98 13.29
C MET A 263 19.75 9.06 14.43
N ASP A 264 19.01 9.05 15.53
CA ASP A 264 19.28 8.22 16.71
C ASP A 264 19.24 6.73 16.34
N ASN A 265 18.24 6.30 15.54
CA ASN A 265 18.11 4.92 15.06
C ASN A 265 19.28 4.50 14.16
N LEU A 266 19.71 5.36 13.24
CA LEU A 266 20.85 5.08 12.36
C LEU A 266 22.17 5.07 13.15
N HIS A 267 22.35 6.01 14.08
CA HIS A 267 23.54 6.10 14.91
C HIS A 267 23.70 4.86 15.79
N HIS A 268 22.59 4.33 16.32
CA HIS A 268 22.58 3.09 17.10
C HIS A 268 23.10 1.88 16.32
N VAL A 269 22.89 1.84 15.00
CA VAL A 269 23.41 0.79 14.11
C VAL A 269 24.76 1.17 13.48
N GLY A 270 25.40 2.25 13.94
CA GLY A 270 26.76 2.65 13.59
C GLY A 270 26.88 3.53 12.34
N PHE A 271 25.80 4.17 11.91
CA PHE A 271 25.76 4.98 10.69
C PHE A 271 25.19 6.38 10.95
N ASP A 272 25.78 7.40 10.34
CA ASP A 272 25.36 8.79 10.54
C ASP A 272 24.66 9.36 9.31
N LEU A 273 23.70 10.25 9.55
CA LEU A 273 22.91 10.90 8.52
C LEU A 273 23.29 12.38 8.42
N THR A 274 23.53 12.87 7.21
CA THR A 274 23.70 14.31 6.95
C THR A 274 22.33 14.96 6.83
N ILE A 275 22.06 15.99 7.63
CA ILE A 275 20.82 16.76 7.55
C ILE A 275 21.07 18.05 6.76
N TRP A 276 20.23 18.29 5.76
CA TRP A 276 20.16 19.52 5.01
C TRP A 276 18.83 20.21 5.32
N ASP A 277 18.87 21.18 6.23
CA ASP A 277 17.69 21.90 6.70
C ASP A 277 17.32 23.02 5.71
N GLU A 278 16.13 22.91 5.11
CA GLU A 278 15.52 23.91 4.23
C GLU A 278 14.16 24.37 4.77
N SER A 279 13.87 24.10 6.05
CA SER A 279 12.58 24.37 6.69
C SER A 279 12.12 25.83 6.50
N GLU A 280 13.00 26.80 6.75
CA GLU A 280 12.70 28.24 6.58
C GLU A 280 12.37 28.61 5.12
N VAL A 281 13.03 27.97 4.15
CA VAL A 281 12.74 28.19 2.72
C VAL A 281 11.36 27.64 2.38
N PHE A 282 11.03 26.45 2.84
CA PHE A 282 9.72 25.83 2.63
C PHE A 282 8.60 26.64 3.31
N TYR A 283 8.76 27.05 4.58
CA TYR A 283 7.79 27.90 5.27
C TYR A 283 7.51 29.19 4.50
N LYS A 284 8.56 29.89 4.06
CA LYS A 284 8.42 31.15 3.33
C LYS A 284 7.62 31.01 2.04
N HIS A 285 7.85 29.95 1.27
CA HIS A 285 7.21 29.75 -0.03
C HIS A 285 5.80 29.17 0.08
N LEU A 286 5.49 28.42 1.14
CA LEU A 286 4.19 27.76 1.32
C LEU A 286 3.21 28.54 2.19
N GLN A 287 3.67 29.52 2.99
CA GLN A 287 2.84 30.22 3.98
C GLN A 287 1.49 30.69 3.44
N ASN A 288 1.43 31.16 2.19
CA ASN A 288 0.22 31.71 1.56
C ASN A 288 -0.34 30.81 0.45
N GLU A 289 -0.05 29.51 0.50
CA GLU A 289 -0.48 28.54 -0.50
C GLU A 289 -1.62 27.66 0.04
N PHE A 290 -2.74 27.68 -0.69
CA PHE A 290 -4.00 27.06 -0.25
C PHE A 290 -4.50 25.96 -1.19
N GLU A 291 -4.14 26.02 -2.47
CA GLU A 291 -4.54 25.04 -3.48
C GLU A 291 -3.68 23.76 -3.41
N PRO A 292 -4.26 22.57 -3.23
CA PRO A 292 -3.50 21.34 -2.99
C PRO A 292 -2.50 20.96 -4.09
N GLU A 293 -2.92 21.04 -5.36
CA GLU A 293 -2.03 20.74 -6.50
C GLU A 293 -0.87 21.74 -6.60
N LYS A 294 -1.12 23.00 -6.25
CA LYS A 294 -0.08 24.04 -6.23
C LYS A 294 0.90 23.81 -5.08
N LYS A 295 0.42 23.45 -3.88
CA LYS A 295 1.26 23.05 -2.74
C LYS A 295 2.19 21.90 -3.14
N ARG A 296 1.65 20.84 -3.76
CA ARG A 296 2.43 19.67 -4.21
C ARG A 296 3.53 20.04 -5.20
N ARG A 297 3.21 20.89 -6.19
CA ARG A 297 4.19 21.38 -7.17
C ARG A 297 5.32 22.15 -6.48
N ILE A 298 4.99 23.13 -5.65
CA ILE A 298 5.98 23.94 -4.93
C ILE A 298 6.89 23.08 -4.06
N VAL A 299 6.32 22.13 -3.32
CA VAL A 299 7.09 21.18 -2.51
C VAL A 299 8.07 20.37 -3.37
N GLY A 300 7.60 19.85 -4.51
CA GLY A 300 8.43 19.10 -5.44
C GLY A 300 9.59 19.93 -6.01
N ASP A 301 9.29 21.13 -6.47
CA ASP A 301 10.29 22.05 -7.06
C ASP A 301 11.34 22.46 -6.02
N LEU A 302 10.92 22.88 -4.83
CA LEU A 302 11.83 23.25 -3.74
C LEU A 302 12.67 22.07 -3.26
N PHE A 303 12.13 20.86 -3.26
CA PHE A 303 12.88 19.67 -2.88
C PHE A 303 14.01 19.36 -3.89
N LEU A 304 13.74 19.50 -5.20
CA LEU A 304 14.76 19.34 -6.23
C LEU A 304 15.84 20.42 -6.15
N GLU A 305 15.45 21.68 -5.87
CA GLU A 305 16.39 22.77 -5.65
C GLU A 305 17.27 22.53 -4.41
N ALA A 306 16.66 22.13 -3.29
CA ALA A 306 17.36 21.77 -2.06
C ALA A 306 18.34 20.63 -2.28
N GLN A 307 17.91 19.57 -2.98
CA GLN A 307 18.78 18.46 -3.37
C GLN A 307 19.98 18.96 -4.18
N GLY A 308 19.76 19.81 -5.19
CA GLY A 308 20.83 20.36 -6.02
C GLY A 308 21.82 21.23 -5.24
N LYS A 309 21.33 22.05 -4.29
CA LYS A 309 22.18 22.86 -3.41
C LYS A 309 23.01 21.99 -2.48
N ALA A 310 22.38 20.96 -1.89
CA ALA A 310 23.02 20.03 -0.98
C ALA A 310 24.11 19.23 -1.69
N THR A 311 23.82 18.64 -2.85
CA THR A 311 24.81 17.87 -3.63
C THR A 311 25.98 18.73 -4.08
N THR A 312 25.72 19.97 -4.52
CA THR A 312 26.78 20.92 -4.90
C THR A 312 27.65 21.30 -3.71
N SER A 313 27.05 21.69 -2.57
CA SER A 313 27.80 22.11 -1.37
C SER A 313 28.60 20.97 -0.76
N LEU A 314 28.08 19.74 -0.83
CA LEU A 314 28.73 18.55 -0.27
C LEU A 314 29.74 17.90 -1.23
N GLY A 315 29.93 18.45 -2.44
CA GLY A 315 30.85 17.90 -3.44
C GLY A 315 30.44 16.50 -3.92
N LEU A 316 29.13 16.25 -4.09
CA LEU A 316 28.58 14.97 -4.55
C LEU A 316 28.51 14.92 -6.08
N ASP A 317 29.66 15.05 -6.74
CA ASP A 317 29.76 15.04 -8.19
C ASP A 317 29.61 13.64 -8.80
N ALA A 318 29.15 13.56 -10.06
CA ALA A 318 28.93 12.30 -10.76
C ALA A 318 30.23 11.55 -11.13
N GLU A 319 31.40 12.19 -11.02
CA GLU A 319 32.71 11.58 -11.27
C GLU A 319 33.17 10.73 -10.08
N HIS A 320 32.79 11.07 -8.85
CA HIS A 320 33.17 10.32 -7.65
C HIS A 320 32.00 9.60 -7.00
N TRP A 321 30.76 10.07 -7.20
CA TRP A 321 29.58 9.58 -6.51
C TRP A 321 28.56 8.94 -7.46
N LEU A 322 27.97 7.84 -6.97
CA LEU A 322 26.81 7.18 -7.56
C LEU A 322 25.57 7.50 -6.71
N LEU A 323 24.40 7.53 -7.35
CA LEU A 323 23.13 7.75 -6.66
C LEU A 323 22.54 6.39 -6.22
N GLY A 324 22.32 6.24 -4.92
CA GLY A 324 21.55 5.14 -4.35
C GLY A 324 20.04 5.44 -4.36
N GLN A 325 19.21 4.43 -4.58
CA GLN A 325 17.74 4.55 -4.51
C GLN A 325 17.11 3.39 -3.74
N GLY A 326 16.06 3.68 -2.97
CA GLY A 326 15.27 2.67 -2.25
C GLY A 326 14.17 2.00 -3.08
N THR A 327 14.38 1.86 -4.40
CA THR A 327 13.43 1.22 -5.33
C THR A 327 13.18 -0.23 -4.94
N ILE A 328 11.93 -0.68 -4.95
CA ILE A 328 11.54 -2.06 -4.61
C ILE A 328 10.99 -2.83 -5.83
N TYR A 329 10.79 -4.15 -5.69
CA TYR A 329 10.42 -5.03 -6.81
C TYR A 329 9.18 -4.57 -7.59
N PRO A 330 8.06 -4.20 -6.94
CA PRO A 330 6.90 -3.64 -7.64
C PRO A 330 7.24 -2.46 -8.57
N ASP A 331 8.12 -1.54 -8.13
CA ASP A 331 8.49 -0.36 -8.93
C ASP A 331 9.26 -0.72 -10.21
N THR A 332 10.05 -1.80 -10.17
CA THR A 332 10.87 -2.23 -11.31
C THR A 332 10.06 -2.91 -12.42
N ILE A 333 8.95 -3.56 -12.07
CA ILE A 333 8.06 -4.23 -13.01
C ILE A 333 7.03 -3.26 -13.59
N GLU A 334 6.45 -2.36 -12.77
CA GLU A 334 5.52 -1.31 -13.22
C GLU A 334 6.16 -0.41 -14.30
N SER A 335 7.48 -0.24 -14.24
CA SER A 335 8.28 0.50 -15.22
C SER A 335 8.80 -0.36 -16.39
N GLY A 336 9.12 -1.63 -16.13
CA GLY A 336 9.57 -2.60 -17.15
C GLY A 336 8.46 -3.12 -18.07
N GLY A 337 7.19 -2.97 -17.66
CA GLY A 337 6.00 -3.18 -18.47
C GLY A 337 5.88 -4.59 -19.06
N THR A 338 5.19 -5.50 -18.36
CA THR A 338 4.46 -6.56 -19.06
C THR A 338 3.41 -5.89 -19.95
N LYS A 339 3.27 -6.30 -21.23
CA LYS A 339 2.36 -5.66 -22.21
C LYS A 339 0.90 -5.49 -21.72
N HIS A 340 0.50 -6.25 -20.69
CA HIS A 340 -0.85 -6.29 -20.14
C HIS A 340 -1.04 -5.52 -18.81
N SER A 341 0.02 -5.00 -18.19
CA SER A 341 -0.11 -4.19 -16.96
C SER A 341 -0.58 -2.78 -17.31
N HIS A 342 -1.82 -2.44 -16.96
CA HIS A 342 -2.34 -1.08 -17.11
C HIS A 342 -1.45 -0.08 -16.36
N LYS A 343 -0.91 0.91 -17.07
CA LYS A 343 -0.07 1.99 -16.53
C LYS A 343 -0.88 2.86 -15.58
N ILE A 344 -0.94 2.50 -14.30
CA ILE A 344 -1.56 3.32 -13.26
C ILE A 344 -0.48 3.67 -12.23
N LYS A 345 0.29 4.72 -12.53
CA LYS A 345 0.88 5.70 -11.60
C LYS A 345 1.74 6.68 -12.40
N THR A 346 1.17 7.83 -12.72
CA THR A 346 1.96 9.03 -13.02
C THR A 346 2.53 9.52 -11.70
N HIS A 347 3.80 9.24 -11.40
CA HIS A 347 4.75 10.12 -10.67
C HIS A 347 6.10 9.37 -10.53
N HIS A 348 7.07 9.78 -11.34
CA HIS A 348 8.54 9.65 -11.18
C HIS A 348 9.30 8.31 -11.06
N ASN A 349 8.69 7.12 -11.16
CA ASN A 349 9.50 5.89 -11.14
C ASN A 349 9.89 5.43 -12.56
N ARG A 350 11.17 5.65 -12.92
CA ARG A 350 11.88 5.23 -14.16
C ARG A 350 11.43 5.87 -15.47
N VAL A 351 11.73 7.17 -15.61
CA VAL A 351 11.79 7.87 -16.91
C VAL A 351 12.96 7.29 -17.73
N PRO A 352 12.94 7.25 -19.09
CA PRO A 352 14.03 6.72 -19.91
C PRO A 352 15.44 7.26 -19.58
N GLN A 353 15.50 8.48 -19.02
CA GLN A 353 16.72 9.11 -18.52
C GLN A 353 17.30 8.36 -17.30
N ILE A 354 16.45 7.94 -16.36
CA ILE A 354 16.87 7.16 -15.18
C ILE A 354 17.34 5.77 -15.61
N GLU A 355 16.65 5.13 -16.56
CA GLU A 355 17.10 3.84 -17.09
C GLU A 355 18.46 3.93 -17.80
N ALA A 356 18.71 5.03 -18.52
CA ALA A 356 20.01 5.28 -19.12
C ALA A 356 21.10 5.40 -18.04
N LEU A 357 20.83 6.13 -16.96
CA LEU A 357 21.75 6.25 -15.82
C LEU A 357 22.00 4.91 -15.11
N ILE A 358 20.97 4.06 -14.97
CA ILE A 358 21.11 2.70 -14.45
C ILE A 358 22.02 1.87 -15.36
N ARG A 359 21.79 1.90 -16.68
CA ARG A 359 22.60 1.19 -17.67
C ARG A 359 24.05 1.69 -17.72
N GLU A 360 24.26 2.97 -17.49
CA GLU A 360 25.58 3.61 -17.36
C GLU A 360 26.26 3.30 -16.02
N GLY A 361 25.61 2.58 -15.10
CA GLY A 361 26.15 2.22 -13.80
C GLY A 361 26.22 3.38 -12.79
N LYS A 362 25.48 4.47 -13.04
CA LYS A 362 25.44 5.68 -12.20
C LYS A 362 24.45 5.58 -11.03
N ILE A 363 23.58 4.57 -11.05
CA ILE A 363 22.54 4.34 -10.04
C ILE A 363 22.69 2.94 -9.40
N VAL A 364 22.50 2.86 -8.09
CA VAL A 364 22.54 1.63 -7.31
C VAL A 364 21.22 1.43 -6.56
N GLU A 365 20.50 0.35 -6.89
CA GLU A 365 19.21 -0.02 -6.28
C GLU A 365 19.39 -1.32 -5.47
N PRO A 366 19.78 -1.25 -4.18
CA PRO A 366 20.21 -2.41 -3.40
C PRO A 366 19.05 -3.34 -2.96
N ILE A 367 17.81 -2.86 -3.01
CA ILE A 367 16.60 -3.58 -2.57
C ILE A 367 15.57 -3.76 -3.70
N ALA A 368 16.00 -3.57 -4.95
CA ALA A 368 15.14 -3.66 -6.13
C ALA A 368 14.47 -5.03 -6.31
N ASP A 369 15.02 -6.10 -5.71
CA ASP A 369 14.47 -7.44 -5.82
C ASP A 369 13.47 -7.78 -4.71
N LEU A 370 13.20 -6.87 -3.76
CA LEU A 370 12.39 -7.15 -2.57
C LEU A 370 10.96 -6.58 -2.64
N TYR A 371 10.00 -7.28 -2.04
CA TYR A 371 8.69 -6.75 -1.70
C TYR A 371 8.72 -5.95 -0.40
N LYS A 372 7.68 -5.14 -0.15
CA LYS A 372 7.60 -4.24 1.00
C LYS A 372 7.83 -4.93 2.35
N ASP A 373 7.24 -6.11 2.55
CA ASP A 373 7.39 -6.85 3.82
C ASP A 373 8.79 -7.46 3.96
N GLU A 374 9.40 -7.84 2.84
CA GLU A 374 10.79 -8.32 2.81
C GLU A 374 11.78 -7.20 3.14
N VAL A 375 11.49 -5.97 2.71
CA VAL A 375 12.25 -4.78 3.11
C VAL A 375 12.14 -4.54 4.61
N ARG A 376 10.96 -4.75 5.21
CA ARG A 376 10.77 -4.67 6.67
C ARG A 376 11.60 -5.73 7.40
N ASP A 377 11.54 -6.98 6.94
CA ASP A 377 12.34 -8.08 7.50
C ASP A 377 13.84 -7.82 7.37
N LEU A 378 14.28 -7.25 6.24
CA LEU A 378 15.65 -6.83 6.03
C LEU A 378 16.04 -5.71 7.00
N GLY A 379 15.15 -4.75 7.23
CA GLY A 379 15.32 -3.70 8.23
C GLY A 379 15.55 -4.26 9.64
N ARG A 380 14.78 -5.28 10.05
CA ARG A 380 14.96 -5.97 11.34
C ARG A 380 16.35 -6.59 11.42
N LYS A 381 16.78 -7.27 10.35
CA LYS A 381 18.12 -7.89 10.26
C LYS A 381 19.27 -6.88 10.23
N LEU A 382 19.01 -5.66 9.78
CA LEU A 382 19.97 -4.56 9.80
C LEU A 382 19.97 -3.79 11.13
N GLY A 383 19.12 -4.16 12.09
CA GLY A 383 19.09 -3.61 13.44
C GLY A 383 18.19 -2.39 13.62
N LEU A 384 17.33 -2.07 12.64
CA LEU A 384 16.32 -1.02 12.84
C LEU A 384 15.29 -1.45 13.90
N PRO A 385 14.84 -0.52 14.75
CA PRO A 385 13.85 -0.85 15.77
C PRO A 385 12.48 -1.11 15.15
N GLU A 386 11.72 -2.01 15.77
CA GLU A 386 10.40 -2.46 15.29
C GLU A 386 9.44 -1.27 15.06
N ARG A 387 9.44 -0.28 15.96
CA ARG A 387 8.63 0.94 15.86
C ARG A 387 8.93 1.74 14.58
N TRP A 388 10.17 1.72 14.08
CA TRP A 388 10.53 2.40 12.84
C TRP A 388 10.14 1.59 11.60
N ILE A 389 10.17 0.26 11.70
CA ILE A 389 9.87 -0.66 10.59
C ILE A 389 8.36 -0.73 10.32
N GLU A 390 7.56 -0.74 11.39
CA GLU A 390 6.11 -0.87 11.32
C GLU A 390 5.37 0.46 11.25
N ARG A 391 6.10 1.59 11.24
CA ARG A 391 5.51 2.93 11.14
C ARG A 391 4.56 3.04 9.94
N HIS A 392 3.48 3.80 10.13
CA HIS A 392 2.57 4.10 9.03
C HIS A 392 3.29 4.87 7.90
N PRO A 393 2.84 4.68 6.64
CA PRO A 393 3.29 5.51 5.53
C PRO A 393 3.11 7.00 5.82
N PHE A 394 4.08 7.79 5.38
CA PHE A 394 4.06 9.25 5.48
C PHE A 394 4.22 9.84 4.07
N PRO A 395 3.34 10.77 3.65
CA PRO A 395 3.38 11.32 2.29
C PRO A 395 4.65 12.14 2.07
N GLY A 396 5.16 12.18 0.84
CA GLY A 396 6.34 12.97 0.47
C GLY A 396 6.23 14.46 0.86
N PRO A 397 5.08 15.13 0.61
CA PRO A 397 4.86 16.50 1.09
C PRO A 397 4.67 16.66 2.60
N GLY A 398 4.68 15.56 3.36
CA GLY A 398 4.54 15.54 4.81
C GLY A 398 3.27 16.20 5.31
N LEU A 399 3.41 17.05 6.34
CA LEU A 399 2.29 17.74 6.97
C LEU A 399 1.60 18.78 6.08
N VAL A 400 2.20 19.16 4.94
CA VAL A 400 1.61 20.14 4.00
C VAL A 400 0.22 19.70 3.51
N VAL A 401 0.04 18.41 3.25
CA VAL A 401 -1.24 17.82 2.78
C VAL A 401 -2.18 17.44 3.92
N ARG A 402 -1.75 17.65 5.18
CA ARG A 402 -2.54 17.42 6.39
C ARG A 402 -2.95 18.72 7.10
N MET A 403 -2.69 19.86 6.47
CA MET A 403 -3.14 21.17 6.94
C MET A 403 -4.05 21.79 5.90
N ILE A 404 -5.32 21.96 6.26
CA ILE A 404 -6.31 22.63 5.41
C ILE A 404 -6.12 24.14 5.56
N ALA A 405 -5.14 24.68 4.82
CA ALA A 405 -4.83 26.10 4.85
C ALA A 405 -5.99 26.94 4.31
N SER A 406 -6.27 28.08 4.95
CA SER A 406 -7.27 29.03 4.51
C SER A 406 -6.86 30.47 4.85
N PRO A 407 -6.94 31.41 3.89
CA PRO A 407 -6.65 32.82 4.16
C PRO A 407 -7.81 33.55 4.83
N LYS A 408 -8.99 32.91 4.90
CA LYS A 408 -10.24 33.55 5.33
C LYS A 408 -10.45 33.32 6.82
N THR A 409 -11.09 34.28 7.47
CA THR A 409 -11.66 34.16 8.83
C THR A 409 -13.18 34.04 8.79
N THR A 410 -13.76 34.02 7.59
CA THR A 410 -15.19 33.84 7.38
C THR A 410 -15.46 32.60 6.53
N PRO A 411 -16.43 31.76 6.91
CA PRO A 411 -16.77 30.57 6.16
C PRO A 411 -17.41 30.93 4.81
N PRO A 412 -17.17 30.16 3.73
CA PRO A 412 -17.98 30.28 2.52
C PRO A 412 -19.47 30.06 2.84
N LYS A 413 -20.35 30.85 2.19
CA LYS A 413 -21.79 30.60 2.24
C LYS A 413 -22.12 29.39 1.37
N ILE A 414 -22.75 28.40 1.96
CA ILE A 414 -23.20 27.17 1.29
C ILE A 414 -24.72 27.13 1.37
N ASP A 415 -25.38 26.87 0.24
CA ASP A 415 -26.85 26.78 0.18
C ASP A 415 -27.31 25.38 0.57
N PHE A 416 -27.98 25.27 1.73
CA PHE A 416 -28.50 24.03 2.27
C PHE A 416 -30.01 23.88 2.08
N SER A 417 -30.63 24.67 1.21
CA SER A 417 -32.09 24.60 0.97
C SER A 417 -32.58 23.20 0.57
N LEU A 418 -31.69 22.38 -0.02
CA LEU A 418 -31.93 20.99 -0.45
C LEU A 418 -31.71 19.92 0.65
N TRP A 419 -31.16 20.28 1.82
CA TRP A 419 -30.83 19.34 2.91
C TRP A 419 -32.01 19.01 3.85
N LYS A 420 -33.21 19.51 3.55
CA LYS A 420 -34.37 19.49 4.45
C LYS A 420 -35.02 18.12 4.73
N GLU A 421 -34.50 17.02 4.20
CA GLU A 421 -35.04 15.68 4.48
C GLU A 421 -34.39 15.09 5.74
N LYS A 422 -35.25 14.84 6.74
CA LYS A 422 -34.93 14.48 8.13
C LYS A 422 -34.10 13.19 8.22
N LEU A 423 -32.91 13.29 8.78
CA LEU A 423 -32.28 12.21 9.52
C LEU A 423 -32.71 12.38 10.99
N PRO A 424 -33.67 11.59 11.51
CA PRO A 424 -34.37 11.91 12.75
C PRO A 424 -33.53 11.79 14.04
N LYS A 425 -32.30 11.29 13.98
CA LYS A 425 -31.48 10.96 15.15
C LYS A 425 -30.19 11.76 15.32
N ALA A 426 -29.72 12.44 14.27
CA ALA A 426 -28.40 13.08 14.25
C ALA A 426 -28.53 14.55 13.86
N GLU A 427 -27.95 15.45 14.65
CA GLU A 427 -27.68 16.80 14.20
C GLU A 427 -26.50 16.79 13.23
N ILE A 428 -26.60 17.60 12.18
CA ILE A 428 -25.55 17.75 11.16
C ILE A 428 -25.23 19.24 11.00
N GLN A 429 -23.95 19.57 11.11
CA GLN A 429 -23.40 20.85 10.68
C GLN A 429 -22.45 20.63 9.51
N ILE A 430 -22.21 21.68 8.73
CA ILE A 430 -21.32 21.59 7.59
C ILE A 430 -20.03 22.29 7.90
N LEU A 431 -18.93 21.58 7.66
CA LEU A 431 -17.60 22.13 7.70
C LEU A 431 -17.36 22.85 6.39
N PRO A 432 -17.23 24.19 6.40
CA PRO A 432 -17.17 24.99 5.19
C PRO A 432 -15.72 25.05 4.67
N ILE A 433 -15.10 23.88 4.60
CA ILE A 433 -13.78 23.64 4.04
C ILE A 433 -13.93 22.66 2.87
N LEU A 434 -12.99 22.71 1.94
CA LEU A 434 -12.92 21.73 0.87
C LEU A 434 -11.99 20.60 1.29
N SER A 435 -12.34 19.37 0.92
CA SER A 435 -11.48 18.21 1.08
C SER A 435 -11.48 17.40 -0.21
N VAL A 436 -10.33 16.82 -0.53
CA VAL A 436 -10.19 15.97 -1.72
C VAL A 436 -11.00 14.69 -1.58
N GLY A 437 -11.66 14.29 -2.67
CA GLY A 437 -12.37 13.03 -2.83
C GLY A 437 -12.16 12.46 -4.23
N VAL A 438 -12.70 11.27 -4.47
CA VAL A 438 -12.74 10.61 -5.77
C VAL A 438 -14.19 10.21 -6.04
N GLN A 439 -14.81 10.85 -7.02
CA GLN A 439 -16.17 10.54 -7.48
C GLN A 439 -16.08 10.04 -8.93
N GLY A 440 -16.43 8.78 -9.17
CA GLY A 440 -16.13 8.10 -10.43
C GLY A 440 -14.61 7.99 -10.64
N ASP A 441 -14.11 8.40 -11.80
CA ASP A 441 -12.69 8.34 -12.16
C ASP A 441 -11.94 9.68 -11.97
N GLN A 442 -12.57 10.69 -11.36
CA GLN A 442 -12.00 12.03 -11.23
C GLN A 442 -11.86 12.47 -9.77
N ARG A 443 -10.81 13.26 -9.51
CA ARG A 443 -10.66 13.97 -8.23
C ARG A 443 -11.74 15.05 -8.13
N SER A 444 -12.37 15.14 -6.97
CA SER A 444 -13.31 16.20 -6.62
C SER A 444 -12.84 16.94 -5.37
N TYR A 445 -13.24 18.20 -5.23
CA TYR A 445 -13.08 18.97 -3.99
C TYR A 445 -14.45 19.44 -3.54
N ALA A 446 -14.89 18.95 -2.39
CA ALA A 446 -16.22 19.20 -1.86
C ALA A 446 -16.19 19.34 -0.33
N HIS A 447 -17.32 19.74 0.23
CA HIS A 447 -17.45 20.03 1.66
C HIS A 447 -17.49 18.77 2.52
N CYS A 448 -17.48 18.98 3.83
CA CYS A 448 -17.58 17.92 4.82
C CYS A 448 -18.80 18.12 5.71
N ALA A 449 -19.53 17.03 5.98
CA ALA A 449 -20.60 16.99 6.96
C ALA A 449 -20.07 16.53 8.32
N VAL A 450 -20.45 17.23 9.39
CA VAL A 450 -20.10 16.91 10.78
C VAL A 450 -21.34 16.41 11.49
N LEU A 451 -21.31 15.16 11.92
CA LEU A 451 -22.35 14.51 12.72
C LEU A 451 -22.07 14.75 14.21
N SER A 452 -23.14 15.04 14.94
CA SER A 452 -23.14 14.93 16.41
C SER A 452 -22.89 13.49 16.86
N ASP A 453 -22.40 13.31 18.08
CA ASP A 453 -22.12 12.00 18.68
C ASP A 453 -23.39 11.36 19.26
N PHE A 454 -24.34 11.02 18.38
CA PHE A 454 -25.68 10.55 18.77
C PHE A 454 -25.79 9.04 19.01
N THR A 455 -24.80 8.25 18.58
CA THR A 455 -24.80 6.78 18.68
C THR A 455 -23.39 6.24 18.82
N SER A 456 -23.25 5.11 19.52
CA SER A 456 -21.99 4.35 19.59
C SER A 456 -21.95 3.18 18.59
N ASP A 457 -23.02 2.97 17.81
CA ASP A 457 -23.09 1.91 16.80
C ASP A 457 -22.38 2.34 15.51
N TRP A 458 -21.23 1.74 15.24
CA TRP A 458 -20.45 2.00 14.04
C TRP A 458 -21.20 1.67 12.75
N LYS A 459 -22.13 0.70 12.75
CA LYS A 459 -22.93 0.36 11.56
C LYS A 459 -23.95 1.45 11.24
N GLU A 460 -24.52 2.07 12.26
CA GLU A 460 -25.45 3.20 12.07
C GLU A 460 -24.70 4.42 11.53
N LEU A 461 -23.49 4.69 12.05
CA LEU A 461 -22.62 5.77 11.55
C LEU A 461 -22.13 5.53 10.12
N ASP A 462 -21.73 4.29 9.80
CA ASP A 462 -21.31 3.88 8.47
C ASP A 462 -22.44 4.05 7.44
N GLY A 463 -23.62 3.46 7.72
CA GLY A 463 -24.78 3.58 6.83
C GLY A 463 -25.16 5.03 6.55
N LEU A 464 -25.09 5.89 7.56
CA LEU A 464 -25.37 7.32 7.43
C LEU A 464 -24.31 8.07 6.61
N SER A 465 -23.03 7.75 6.82
CA SER A 465 -21.91 8.30 6.06
C SER A 465 -22.04 7.97 4.56
N VAL A 466 -22.37 6.72 4.24
CA VAL A 466 -22.59 6.23 2.87
C VAL A 466 -23.83 6.90 2.25
N GLU A 467 -24.93 7.03 3.01
CA GLU A 467 -26.14 7.70 2.52
C GLU A 467 -25.88 9.16 2.15
N ILE A 468 -25.24 9.93 3.05
CA ILE A 468 -24.95 11.35 2.83
C ILE A 468 -24.06 11.54 1.61
N THR A 469 -22.96 10.78 1.53
CA THR A 469 -22.00 10.95 0.43
C THR A 469 -22.53 10.50 -0.93
N ASN A 470 -23.43 9.52 -0.98
CA ASN A 470 -24.07 9.10 -2.23
C ASN A 470 -25.20 10.04 -2.68
N THR A 471 -25.90 10.68 -1.74
CA THR A 471 -27.06 11.54 -2.04
C THR A 471 -26.68 13.02 -2.24
N ARG A 472 -25.49 13.43 -1.80
CA ARG A 472 -25.01 14.83 -1.82
C ARG A 472 -23.63 14.92 -2.46
N LYS A 473 -23.59 15.32 -3.73
CA LYS A 473 -22.33 15.46 -4.49
C LYS A 473 -21.43 16.56 -3.95
N GLU A 474 -22.01 17.52 -3.22
CA GLU A 474 -21.33 18.62 -2.55
C GLU A 474 -20.61 18.16 -1.27
N ILE A 475 -20.76 16.91 -0.85
CA ILE A 475 -20.09 16.33 0.32
C ILE A 475 -19.17 15.19 -0.11
N ASN A 476 -17.88 15.38 0.14
CA ASN A 476 -16.89 14.32 -0.06
C ASN A 476 -16.64 13.52 1.22
N ARG A 477 -16.94 14.10 2.39
CA ARG A 477 -16.60 13.50 3.68
C ARG A 477 -17.67 13.67 4.73
N VAL A 478 -17.81 12.66 5.58
CA VAL A 478 -18.66 12.70 6.77
C VAL A 478 -17.77 12.38 7.96
N VAL A 479 -17.81 13.24 8.96
CA VAL A 479 -17.05 13.07 10.20
C VAL A 479 -17.98 13.06 11.40
N LEU A 480 -17.63 12.32 12.43
CA LEU A 480 -18.24 12.40 13.75
C LEU A 480 -17.53 13.48 14.58
N ALA A 481 -18.22 14.19 15.46
CA ALA A 481 -17.63 15.04 16.50
C ALA A 481 -17.73 14.35 17.88
N PRO A 482 -16.75 13.51 18.29
CA PRO A 482 -16.87 12.69 19.49
C PRO A 482 -17.06 13.56 20.75
N GLY A 483 -18.01 13.18 21.59
CA GLY A 483 -18.37 13.93 22.80
C GLY A 483 -19.31 15.12 22.60
N ILE A 484 -19.67 15.49 21.36
CA ILE A 484 -20.62 16.58 21.08
C ILE A 484 -21.97 15.99 20.67
N THR A 485 -22.90 15.85 21.62
CA THR A 485 -24.23 15.27 21.34
C THR A 485 -25.20 16.26 20.69
N HIS A 486 -24.98 17.56 20.87
CA HIS A 486 -25.77 18.66 20.29
C HIS A 486 -24.87 19.83 19.91
N PHE A 487 -25.16 20.51 18.81
CA PHE A 487 -24.44 21.70 18.38
C PHE A 487 -25.13 22.96 18.85
N GLU A 488 -24.58 23.61 19.89
CA GLU A 488 -25.14 24.85 20.43
C GLU A 488 -24.92 26.07 19.52
N LYS A 489 -23.83 26.06 18.74
CA LYS A 489 -23.37 27.19 17.92
C LYS A 489 -22.76 26.69 16.61
N GLU A 490 -22.65 27.59 15.63
CA GLU A 490 -21.84 27.36 14.44
C GLU A 490 -20.34 27.38 14.79
N PHE A 491 -19.54 26.68 13.98
CA PHE A 491 -18.08 26.65 14.13
C PHE A 491 -17.44 28.02 13.87
N PHE A 492 -16.44 28.37 14.67
CA PHE A 492 -15.58 29.52 14.42
C PHE A 492 -14.59 29.18 13.31
N TYR A 493 -14.51 30.03 12.30
CA TYR A 493 -13.56 29.89 11.21
C TYR A 493 -12.33 30.77 11.47
N THR A 494 -11.13 30.20 11.43
CA THR A 494 -9.88 30.89 11.73
C THR A 494 -8.88 30.78 10.58
N LYS A 495 -7.96 31.74 10.47
CA LYS A 495 -6.88 31.66 9.48
C LYS A 495 -5.95 30.50 9.82
N LEU A 496 -5.58 29.71 8.81
CA LEU A 496 -4.58 28.64 8.92
C LEU A 496 -3.61 28.77 7.74
N THR A 497 -2.31 28.87 8.04
CA THR A 497 -1.24 29.01 7.05
C THR A 497 -0.21 27.88 7.16
N LEU A 498 0.51 27.61 6.08
CA LEU A 498 1.56 26.59 6.06
C LEU A 498 2.88 27.17 6.59
N ASP A 499 2.94 27.39 7.90
CA ASP A 499 4.11 27.91 8.60
C ASP A 499 4.50 27.01 9.78
N LYS A 500 5.63 27.36 10.42
CA LYS A 500 6.15 26.62 11.56
C LYS A 500 5.15 26.53 12.72
N ALA A 501 4.43 27.61 13.03
CA ALA A 501 3.53 27.65 14.19
C ALA A 501 2.36 26.68 14.04
N HIS A 502 1.73 26.65 12.87
CA HIS A 502 0.65 25.70 12.59
C HIS A 502 1.17 24.26 12.41
N ALA A 503 2.34 24.09 11.80
CA ALA A 503 2.99 22.78 11.70
C ALA A 503 3.30 22.21 13.09
N ASP A 504 3.75 23.03 14.04
CA ASP A 504 4.04 22.62 15.42
C ASP A 504 2.76 22.18 16.16
N ILE A 505 1.64 22.88 15.98
CA ILE A 505 0.33 22.43 16.54
C ILE A 505 -0.01 21.03 16.01
N LEU A 506 0.10 20.83 14.70
CA LEU A 506 -0.22 19.54 14.08
C LEU A 506 0.76 18.44 14.51
N ARG A 507 2.05 18.75 14.68
CA ARG A 507 3.06 17.80 15.18
C ARG A 507 2.74 17.30 16.58
N GLU A 508 2.32 18.18 17.46
CA GLU A 508 1.91 17.81 18.82
C GLU A 508 0.68 16.89 18.78
N ALA A 509 -0.35 17.29 18.03
CA ALA A 509 -1.56 16.48 17.87
C ALA A 509 -1.28 15.09 17.26
N ASP A 510 -0.51 15.03 16.18
CA ASP A 510 -0.10 13.78 15.51
C ASP A 510 0.73 12.88 16.46
N SER A 511 1.63 13.48 17.25
CA SER A 511 2.43 12.74 18.23
C SER A 511 1.59 12.11 19.33
N ILE A 512 0.61 12.84 19.88
CA ILE A 512 -0.31 12.32 20.91
C ILE A 512 -1.08 11.13 20.37
N VAL A 513 -1.70 11.29 19.20
CA VAL A 513 -2.48 10.23 18.55
C VAL A 513 -1.64 8.99 18.34
N ASN A 514 -0.46 9.12 17.69
CA ASN A 514 0.40 7.98 17.42
C ASN A 514 0.86 7.28 18.71
N GLN A 515 1.19 8.03 19.76
CA GLN A 515 1.59 7.43 21.04
C GLN A 515 0.46 6.60 21.65
N ILE A 516 -0.78 7.10 21.65
CA ILE A 516 -1.94 6.34 22.15
C ILE A 516 -2.17 5.08 21.32
N LEU A 517 -2.03 5.13 19.98
CA LEU A 517 -2.16 3.93 19.15
C LEU A 517 -1.14 2.83 19.52
N TYR A 518 0.09 3.21 19.89
CA TYR A 518 1.09 2.27 20.39
C TYR A 518 0.74 1.75 21.79
N ASP A 519 0.36 2.63 22.71
CA ASP A 519 0.01 2.26 24.09
C ASP A 519 -1.16 1.26 24.13
N GLU A 520 -2.15 1.44 23.24
CA GLU A 520 -3.33 0.58 23.13
C GLU A 520 -3.10 -0.62 22.18
N SER A 521 -1.90 -0.77 21.61
CA SER A 521 -1.51 -1.87 20.70
C SER A 521 -2.34 -1.99 19.41
N ILE A 522 -3.03 -0.92 18.98
CA ILE A 522 -3.85 -0.90 17.76
C ILE A 522 -3.13 -0.28 16.55
N HIS A 523 -1.90 0.22 16.72
CA HIS A 523 -1.13 0.85 15.64
C HIS A 523 -1.01 -0.06 14.39
N ASN A 524 -0.81 -1.36 14.57
CA ASN A 524 -0.62 -2.31 13.47
C ASN A 524 -1.94 -2.81 12.85
N GLU A 525 -3.07 -2.56 13.51
CA GLU A 525 -4.40 -2.85 12.95
C GLU A 525 -4.82 -1.77 11.94
N ILE A 526 -4.35 -0.54 12.15
CA ILE A 526 -4.63 0.60 11.29
C ILE A 526 -3.57 0.65 10.18
N TRP A 527 -3.99 0.71 8.92
CA TRP A 527 -3.07 0.78 7.79
C TRP A 527 -2.38 2.16 7.72
N GLN A 528 -3.14 3.23 7.96
CA GLN A 528 -2.61 4.59 8.10
C GLN A 528 -3.55 5.46 8.95
N MET A 529 -2.98 6.33 9.77
CA MET A 529 -3.71 7.33 10.59
C MET A 529 -3.26 8.76 10.25
N PRO A 530 -3.79 9.42 9.20
CA PRO A 530 -3.62 10.86 9.05
C PRO A 530 -4.32 11.61 10.19
N VAL A 531 -3.59 12.55 10.77
CA VAL A 531 -4.11 13.58 11.67
C VAL A 531 -4.08 14.88 10.89
N VAL A 532 -5.23 15.57 10.80
CA VAL A 532 -5.40 16.73 9.92
C VAL A 532 -5.79 17.95 10.73
N LEU A 533 -5.05 19.06 10.57
CA LEU A 533 -5.39 20.34 11.18
C LEU A 533 -6.31 21.14 10.25
N VAL A 534 -7.45 21.58 10.78
CA VAL A 534 -8.47 22.31 10.04
C VAL A 534 -8.74 23.71 10.62
N PRO A 535 -9.13 24.71 9.80
CA PRO A 535 -9.27 26.12 10.16
C PRO A 535 -10.58 26.41 10.89
N VAL A 536 -11.04 25.50 11.75
CA VAL A 536 -12.38 25.51 12.37
C VAL A 536 -12.33 25.03 13.80
N GLY A 537 -12.99 25.73 14.73
CA GLY A 537 -13.02 25.37 16.14
C GLY A 537 -14.33 25.74 16.84
N LEU A 538 -14.47 25.35 18.10
CA LEU A 538 -15.60 25.73 18.98
C LEU A 538 -15.40 27.08 19.68
N ARG A 539 -14.19 27.66 19.60
CA ARG A 539 -13.83 28.95 20.19
C ARG A 539 -13.07 29.81 19.18
N GLU A 540 -13.09 31.12 19.34
CA GLU A 540 -12.27 32.03 18.53
C GLU A 540 -10.77 31.67 18.62
N ASN A 541 -10.05 31.81 17.51
CA ASN A 541 -8.60 31.54 17.42
C ASN A 541 -8.19 30.12 17.87
N THR A 542 -9.07 29.14 17.72
CA THR A 542 -8.75 27.72 17.93
C THR A 542 -9.03 26.92 16.66
N TYR A 543 -8.44 25.72 16.60
CA TYR A 543 -8.47 24.84 15.44
C TYR A 543 -9.15 23.52 15.77
N GLY A 544 -9.39 22.76 14.72
CA GLY A 544 -9.97 21.43 14.78
C GLY A 544 -8.95 20.41 14.31
N VAL A 545 -9.04 19.21 14.87
CA VAL A 545 -8.26 18.05 14.44
C VAL A 545 -9.21 17.01 13.88
N VAL A 546 -8.95 16.53 12.67
CA VAL A 546 -9.62 15.35 12.11
C VAL A 546 -8.71 14.14 12.24
N LEU A 547 -9.23 13.08 12.84
CA LEU A 547 -8.64 11.76 12.93
C LEU A 547 -9.12 10.92 11.74
N ARG A 548 -8.20 10.37 10.95
CA ARG A 548 -8.52 9.63 9.72
C ARG A 548 -7.97 8.19 9.73
N PRO A 549 -8.36 7.32 10.66
CA PRO A 549 -7.85 5.95 10.64
C PRO A 549 -8.48 5.18 9.47
N VAL A 550 -7.63 4.60 8.62
CA VAL A 550 -8.06 3.75 7.51
C VAL A 550 -7.52 2.35 7.65
N GLU A 551 -8.35 1.39 7.29
CA GLU A 551 -7.97 0.00 7.08
C GLU A 551 -8.07 -0.32 5.58
N SER A 552 -7.07 -1.01 5.04
CA SER A 552 -7.04 -1.36 3.63
C SER A 552 -6.24 -2.64 3.43
N THR A 553 -6.73 -3.50 2.55
CA THR A 553 -6.01 -4.69 2.10
C THR A 553 -5.15 -4.41 0.86
N GLU A 554 -5.48 -3.40 0.04
CA GLU A 554 -4.89 -3.21 -1.30
C GLU A 554 -4.62 -1.73 -1.69
N ALA A 555 -4.73 -0.77 -0.77
CA ALA A 555 -4.56 0.69 -0.94
C ALA A 555 -5.46 1.40 -1.98
N MET A 556 -6.08 0.67 -2.92
CA MET A 556 -7.01 1.19 -3.93
C MET A 556 -8.37 1.53 -3.31
N THR A 557 -8.89 0.65 -2.46
CA THR A 557 -10.05 0.87 -1.60
C THR A 557 -9.62 0.87 -0.14
N ALA A 558 -10.27 1.68 0.69
CA ALA A 558 -9.97 1.74 2.11
C ALA A 558 -11.24 2.03 2.90
N ASN A 559 -11.45 1.28 3.98
CA ASN A 559 -12.53 1.53 4.91
C ASN A 559 -12.03 2.46 6.03
N PHE A 560 -12.93 3.20 6.66
CA PHE A 560 -12.57 3.85 7.91
C PHE A 560 -12.48 2.77 8.99
N TYR A 561 -11.49 2.85 9.86
CA TYR A 561 -11.35 1.89 10.95
C TYR A 561 -12.42 2.17 12.02
N GLN A 562 -13.01 1.12 12.59
CA GLN A 562 -14.02 1.26 13.65
C GLN A 562 -13.36 1.15 15.03
N MET A 563 -12.86 2.27 15.54
CA MET A 563 -12.06 2.30 16.78
C MET A 563 -12.90 1.99 18.04
N ASP A 564 -12.29 1.36 19.05
CA ASP A 564 -12.91 1.26 20.38
C ASP A 564 -13.23 2.67 20.91
N ARG A 565 -14.47 2.89 21.33
CA ARG A 565 -14.97 4.20 21.80
C ARG A 565 -14.20 4.73 23.00
N ARG A 566 -13.63 3.87 23.84
CA ARG A 566 -12.78 4.27 24.98
C ARG A 566 -11.46 4.85 24.49
N ILE A 567 -10.85 4.24 23.47
CA ILE A 567 -9.62 4.73 22.86
C ILE A 567 -9.88 6.07 22.16
N LEU A 568 -10.96 6.16 21.38
CA LEU A 568 -11.36 7.41 20.74
C LEU A 568 -11.57 8.52 21.78
N ALA A 569 -12.28 8.24 22.88
CA ALA A 569 -12.47 9.20 23.96
C ALA A 569 -11.15 9.63 24.61
N ARG A 570 -10.20 8.71 24.82
CA ARG A 570 -8.86 9.04 25.33
C ARG A 570 -8.13 10.00 24.38
N ILE A 571 -8.09 9.69 23.08
CA ILE A 571 -7.48 10.55 22.06
C ILE A 571 -8.15 11.94 22.07
N THR A 572 -9.48 11.99 22.05
CA THR A 572 -10.23 13.24 22.06
C THR A 572 -9.89 14.09 23.29
N ASN A 573 -9.88 13.50 24.48
CA ASN A 573 -9.57 14.22 25.71
C ASN A 573 -8.14 14.76 25.69
N GLU A 574 -7.14 13.93 25.36
CA GLU A 574 -5.73 14.36 25.34
C GLU A 574 -5.47 15.46 24.28
N LEU A 575 -6.16 15.42 23.14
CA LEU A 575 -6.07 16.47 22.12
C LEU A 575 -6.71 17.78 22.57
N LEU A 576 -7.83 17.73 23.30
CA LEU A 576 -8.53 18.93 23.80
C LEU A 576 -7.78 19.64 24.94
N GLU A 577 -6.79 18.99 25.56
CA GLU A 577 -5.86 19.64 26.49
C GLU A 577 -4.87 20.58 25.78
N LEU A 578 -4.68 20.44 24.46
CA LEU A 578 -3.90 21.41 23.69
C LEU A 578 -4.68 22.74 23.59
N PRO A 579 -4.14 23.86 24.07
CA PRO A 579 -4.91 25.11 24.17
C PRO A 579 -5.39 25.66 22.81
N GLN A 580 -4.69 25.32 21.73
CA GLN A 580 -5.03 25.69 20.36
C GLN A 580 -6.14 24.82 19.75
N ILE A 581 -6.41 23.64 20.30
CA ILE A 581 -7.42 22.72 19.77
C ILE A 581 -8.70 22.84 20.60
N SER A 582 -9.84 22.93 19.92
CA SER A 582 -11.15 22.98 20.59
C SER A 582 -12.18 22.03 19.97
N LEU A 583 -11.84 21.39 18.86
CA LEU A 583 -12.71 20.47 18.13
C LEU A 583 -11.89 19.25 17.71
N VAL A 584 -12.38 18.06 18.01
CA VAL A 584 -11.85 16.79 17.49
C VAL A 584 -12.95 16.15 16.66
N MET A 585 -12.59 15.64 15.49
CA MET A 585 -13.48 14.99 14.56
C MET A 585 -12.89 13.65 14.13
N TYR A 586 -13.76 12.69 13.79
CA TYR A 586 -13.38 11.35 13.39
C TYR A 586 -13.98 11.03 12.01
N ASP A 587 -13.16 10.77 11.00
CA ASP A 587 -13.62 10.61 9.62
C ASP A 587 -14.19 9.22 9.36
N LEU A 588 -15.49 9.20 9.03
CA LEU A 588 -16.33 8.02 8.76
C LEU A 588 -16.39 7.66 7.28
N THR A 589 -15.61 8.31 6.43
CA THR A 589 -15.77 8.20 4.97
C THR A 589 -14.98 7.00 4.42
N HIS A 590 -15.54 6.20 3.52
CA HIS A 590 -14.75 5.20 2.78
C HIS A 590 -13.98 5.83 1.61
N LYS A 591 -13.01 5.09 1.06
CA LYS A 591 -12.40 5.39 -0.24
C LYS A 591 -12.90 4.36 -1.25
N PRO A 592 -13.71 4.74 -2.26
CA PRO A 592 -14.36 6.06 -2.48
C PRO A 592 -15.54 6.33 -1.51
N PRO A 593 -16.08 7.57 -1.40
CA PRO A 593 -15.75 8.77 -2.19
C PRO A 593 -14.70 9.68 -1.59
N GLY A 594 -14.25 9.42 -0.37
CA GLY A 594 -13.10 10.10 0.22
C GLY A 594 -11.78 9.62 -0.37
N THR A 595 -10.68 10.18 0.11
CA THR A 595 -9.35 9.58 -0.03
C THR A 595 -8.70 9.37 1.35
N ILE A 596 -7.46 8.89 1.36
CA ILE A 596 -6.70 8.69 2.60
C ILE A 596 -6.36 10.04 3.23
N GLU A 597 -5.78 10.96 2.46
CA GLU A 597 -5.42 12.32 2.92
C GLU A 597 -6.58 13.31 2.68
N TRP A 598 -6.60 14.48 3.33
CA TRP A 598 -7.72 15.45 3.22
C TRP A 598 -7.45 16.63 2.28
N GLU A 599 -6.20 17.12 2.24
CA GLU A 599 -5.57 18.23 1.48
C GLU A 599 -6.36 19.47 1.01
#